data_AF-A0AA37ACQ1-F1
#
_entry.id   AF-A0AA37ACQ1-F1
#
_cell.length_a   1.000
_cell.length_b   1.000
_cell.length_c   1.000
_cell.angle_alpha   90.00
_cell.angle_beta   90.00
_cell.angle_gamma   90.00
#
_symmetry.space_group_name_H-M   'P 1'
#
loop_
_entity.id
_entity.type
_entity.pdbx_description
1 polymer ?
#
loop_
_entity_poly.entity_id
_entity_poly.type
_entity_poly.pdbx_seq_one_letter_code
_entity_poly.pdbx_strand_id
1 'polypeptide(L)'
;MNADFMEKELTSMLRDETIRRVIQFRDDREWRQFHTPKDLAISLSLEAAELLEIFQWSGADLECRDKLGRIREELADVLSYCVLMADVCGLDLDEILNAKVDQNAAKYPVEKARGSAAKYTELT
;
A
#
# COMPACT_ATOMS: atom_id res chain seq x y z
N MET A 1 -19.92 5.35 21.90
CA MET A 1 -18.94 4.96 20.87
C MET A 1 -17.68 5.75 21.18
N ASN A 2 -16.61 5.08 21.59
CA ASN A 2 -15.46 5.72 22.26
C ASN A 2 -14.71 6.66 21.32
N ALA A 3 -14.43 7.87 21.81
CA ALA A 3 -13.64 8.91 21.15
C ALA A 3 -12.15 8.52 20.97
N ASP A 4 -11.70 7.43 21.62
CA ASP A 4 -10.32 6.92 21.54
C ASP A 4 -9.92 6.31 20.19
N PHE A 5 -10.83 6.25 19.21
CA PHE A 5 -10.51 5.73 17.87
C PHE A 5 -10.14 6.82 16.85
N MET A 6 -10.18 8.10 17.24
CA MET A 6 -10.12 9.22 16.28
C MET A 6 -8.82 10.03 16.22
N GLU A 7 -7.81 9.79 17.05
CA GLU A 7 -6.53 10.52 16.94
C GLU A 7 -5.33 9.61 17.23
N LYS A 8 -5.09 8.64 16.34
CA LYS A 8 -3.69 8.36 16.01
C LYS A 8 -3.33 9.40 14.96
N GLU A 9 -2.64 10.46 15.37
CA GLU A 9 -1.96 11.33 14.42
C GLU A 9 -1.19 10.45 13.42
N LEU A 10 -1.53 10.58 12.14
CA LEU A 10 -0.82 9.99 11.01
C LEU A 10 0.51 10.76 10.81
N THR A 11 1.34 10.84 11.83
CA THR A 11 2.64 11.53 11.75
C THR A 11 3.64 10.56 11.12
N SER A 12 3.98 10.83 9.87
CA SER A 12 4.73 10.04 8.87
C SER A 12 4.00 8.77 8.39
N MET A 13 3.83 8.66 7.07
CA MET A 13 3.10 7.57 6.38
C MET A 13 3.43 6.16 6.90
N LEU A 14 4.70 5.91 7.19
CA LEU A 14 5.19 4.84 8.07
C LEU A 14 6.21 5.47 9.03
N ARG A 15 6.21 5.08 10.30
CA ARG A 15 7.25 5.53 11.24
C ARG A 15 8.61 5.04 10.76
N ASP A 16 9.63 5.89 10.83
CA ASP A 16 11.01 5.54 10.44
C ASP A 16 11.51 4.26 11.12
N GLU A 17 11.14 4.05 12.39
CA GLU A 17 11.50 2.84 13.13
C GLU A 17 10.90 1.57 12.49
N THR A 18 9.67 1.67 11.95
CA THR A 18 9.02 0.55 11.25
C THR A 18 9.73 0.26 9.92
N ILE A 19 10.09 1.30 9.16
CA ILE A 19 10.88 1.15 7.93
C ILE A 19 12.23 0.49 8.23
N ARG A 20 12.96 1.00 9.23
CA ARG A 20 14.24 0.44 9.67
C ARG A 20 14.11 -1.01 10.12
N ARG A 21 13.03 -1.37 10.81
CA ARG A 21 12.79 -2.75 11.24
C ARG A 21 12.63 -3.72 10.06
N VAL A 22 11.92 -3.32 9.00
CA VAL A 22 11.77 -4.13 7.78
C VAL A 22 13.12 -4.31 7.08
N ILE A 23 13.87 -3.21 6.92
CA ILE A 23 15.20 -3.22 6.31
C ILE A 23 16.17 -4.10 7.11
N GLN A 24 16.21 -3.94 8.44
CA GLN A 24 17.07 -4.74 9.31
C GLN A 24 16.70 -6.22 9.25
N PHE A 25 15.41 -6.57 9.19
CA PHE A 25 14.97 -7.96 9.06
C PHE A 25 15.53 -8.65 7.81
N ARG A 26 15.56 -7.93 6.67
CA ARG A 26 16.20 -8.40 5.42
C ARG A 26 17.71 -8.53 5.62
N ASP A 27 18.35 -7.51 6.18
CA ASP A 27 19.81 -7.42 6.26
C ASP A 27 20.40 -8.44 7.25
N ASP A 28 19.71 -8.73 8.35
CA ASP A 28 20.05 -9.78 9.32
C ASP A 28 20.13 -11.18 8.68
N ARG A 29 19.48 -11.37 7.52
CA ARG A 29 19.45 -12.62 6.75
C ARG A 29 20.32 -12.56 5.49
N GLU A 30 21.04 -11.45 5.30
CA GLU A 30 21.84 -11.20 4.10
C GLU A 30 21.02 -11.28 2.80
N TRP A 31 19.71 -11.00 2.88
CA TRP A 31 18.80 -11.15 1.74
C TRP A 31 18.85 -10.02 0.73
N ARG A 32 19.56 -8.93 1.04
CA ARG A 32 19.74 -7.80 0.11
C ARG A 32 20.24 -8.24 -1.27
N GLN A 33 21.07 -9.29 -1.34
CA GLN A 33 21.57 -9.85 -2.61
C GLN A 33 20.49 -10.45 -3.53
N PHE A 34 19.34 -10.86 -2.97
CA PHE A 34 18.20 -11.41 -3.73
C PHE A 34 17.15 -10.35 -4.07
N HIS A 35 17.21 -9.18 -3.42
CA HIS A 35 16.21 -8.13 -3.53
C HIS A 35 16.58 -7.14 -4.64
N THR A 36 16.69 -7.62 -5.88
CA THR A 36 16.84 -6.74 -7.05
C THR A 36 15.51 -6.04 -7.36
N PRO A 37 15.48 -4.90 -8.06
CA PRO A 37 14.22 -4.25 -8.44
C PRO A 37 13.26 -5.17 -9.18
N LYS A 38 13.78 -6.04 -10.05
CA LYS A 38 12.96 -7.02 -10.79
C LYS A 38 12.34 -8.05 -9.86
N ASP A 39 13.12 -8.60 -8.93
CA ASP A 39 12.63 -9.65 -8.02
C ASP A 39 11.65 -9.07 -6.98
N LEU A 40 11.92 -7.87 -6.46
CA LEU A 40 11.00 -7.16 -5.57
C LEU A 40 9.67 -6.80 -6.25
N ALA A 41 9.69 -6.41 -7.54
CA ALA A 41 8.47 -6.14 -8.29
C ALA A 41 7.62 -7.41 -8.47
N ILE A 42 8.28 -8.56 -8.68
CA ILE A 42 7.62 -9.86 -8.73
C ILE A 42 6.98 -10.17 -7.37
N SER A 43 7.74 -10.10 -6.28
CA SER A 43 7.21 -10.35 -4.93
C SER A 43 6.02 -9.45 -4.60
N LEU A 44 6.11 -8.14 -4.86
CA LEU A 44 5.00 -7.22 -4.66
C LEU A 44 3.74 -7.65 -5.42
N SER A 45 3.90 -8.09 -6.68
CA SER A 45 2.78 -8.60 -7.48
C SER A 45 2.19 -9.90 -6.92
N LEU A 46 2.99 -10.75 -6.30
CA LEU A 46 2.52 -11.99 -5.67
C LEU A 46 1.69 -11.67 -4.42
N GLU A 47 2.19 -10.83 -3.51
CA GLU A 47 1.43 -10.47 -2.30
C GLU A 47 0.13 -9.72 -2.62
N ALA A 48 0.14 -8.89 -3.68
CA ALA A 48 -1.08 -8.26 -4.17
C ALA A 48 -2.09 -9.29 -4.72
N ALA A 49 -1.61 -10.40 -5.28
CA ALA A 49 -2.46 -11.50 -5.74
C ALA A 49 -2.98 -12.35 -4.56
N GLU A 50 -2.18 -12.54 -3.50
CA GLU A 50 -2.64 -13.20 -2.26
C GLU A 50 -3.75 -12.38 -1.57
N LEU A 51 -3.59 -11.04 -1.54
CA LEU A 51 -4.66 -10.13 -1.10
C LEU A 51 -5.92 -10.28 -1.96
N LEU A 52 -5.78 -10.43 -3.27
CA LEU A 52 -6.91 -10.66 -4.18
C LEU A 52 -7.57 -12.02 -3.95
N GLU A 53 -6.79 -13.06 -3.62
CA GLU A 53 -7.27 -14.43 -3.41
C GLU A 53 -8.28 -14.52 -2.26
N ILE A 54 -8.16 -13.66 -1.25
CA ILE A 54 -9.13 -13.54 -0.15
C ILE A 54 -10.57 -13.37 -0.68
N PHE A 55 -10.74 -12.80 -1.87
CA PHE A 55 -12.03 -12.53 -2.48
C PHE A 55 -12.43 -13.49 -3.60
N GLN A 56 -11.55 -14.42 -4.03
CA GLN A 56 -11.69 -15.22 -5.26
C GLN A 56 -13.00 -16.03 -5.33
N TRP A 57 -13.55 -16.46 -4.18
CA TRP A 57 -14.77 -17.29 -4.11
C TRP A 57 -15.92 -16.60 -3.37
N SER A 58 -15.80 -15.29 -3.15
CA SER A 58 -16.66 -14.57 -2.21
C SER A 58 -17.84 -13.84 -2.84
N GLY A 59 -17.94 -13.83 -4.18
CA GLY A 59 -19.15 -13.48 -4.94
C GLY A 59 -19.71 -12.07 -4.73
N ALA A 60 -20.40 -11.84 -3.62
CA ALA A 60 -21.13 -10.62 -3.27
C ALA A 60 -20.56 -9.90 -2.03
N ASP A 61 -19.39 -10.30 -1.54
CA ASP A 61 -18.83 -9.72 -0.32
C ASP A 61 -18.46 -8.25 -0.49
N LEU A 62 -19.29 -7.38 0.09
CA LEU A 62 -19.05 -5.94 0.19
C LEU A 62 -18.37 -5.55 1.51
N GLU A 63 -18.32 -6.47 2.48
CA GLU A 63 -17.70 -6.27 3.80
C GLU A 63 -16.61 -7.31 4.08
N CYS A 64 -15.68 -6.96 4.96
CA CYS A 64 -14.47 -7.74 5.21
C CYS A 64 -14.41 -8.41 6.61
N ARG A 65 -15.50 -8.43 7.39
CA ARG A 65 -15.45 -8.76 8.84
C ARG A 65 -14.71 -10.06 9.16
N ASP A 66 -15.05 -11.15 8.47
CA ASP A 66 -14.45 -12.47 8.72
C ASP A 66 -13.11 -12.67 7.99
N LYS A 67 -12.67 -11.67 7.22
CA LYS A 67 -11.45 -11.68 6.40
C LYS A 67 -10.36 -10.72 6.90
N LEU A 68 -10.68 -9.85 7.86
CA LEU A 68 -9.77 -8.79 8.35
C LEU A 68 -8.40 -9.33 8.81
N GLY A 69 -8.36 -10.54 9.36
CA GLY A 69 -7.10 -11.20 9.74
C GLY A 69 -6.18 -11.40 8.54
N ARG A 70 -6.68 -12.06 7.50
CA ARG A 70 -5.94 -12.32 6.26
C ARG A 70 -5.61 -11.03 5.52
N ILE A 71 -6.56 -10.10 5.41
CA ILE A 71 -6.31 -8.80 4.76
C ILE A 71 -5.16 -8.06 5.44
N ARG A 72 -5.08 -8.12 6.78
CA ARG A 72 -3.98 -7.49 7.52
C ARG A 72 -2.63 -8.08 7.16
N GLU A 73 -2.56 -9.40 6.99
CA GLU A 73 -1.35 -10.14 6.64
C GLU A 73 -0.88 -9.75 5.24
N GLU A 74 -1.71 -9.99 4.22
CA GLU A 74 -1.33 -9.72 2.82
C GLU A 74 -1.04 -8.23 2.56
N LEU A 75 -1.81 -7.33 3.20
CA LEU A 75 -1.54 -5.89 3.08
C LEU A 75 -0.22 -5.49 3.75
N ALA A 76 0.15 -6.14 4.86
CA ALA A 76 1.44 -5.91 5.50
C ALA A 76 2.60 -6.42 4.63
N ASP A 77 2.41 -7.52 3.90
CA ASP A 77 3.41 -8.05 2.98
C ASP A 77 3.57 -7.14 1.75
N VAL A 78 2.48 -6.67 1.14
CA VAL A 78 2.52 -5.64 0.08
C VAL A 78 3.27 -4.40 0.55
N LEU A 79 2.97 -3.89 1.75
CA LEU A 79 3.66 -2.72 2.31
C LEU A 79 5.14 -2.99 2.57
N SER A 80 5.49 -4.19 3.04
CA SER A 80 6.88 -4.58 3.30
C SER A 80 7.69 -4.59 2.00
N TYR A 81 7.16 -5.13 0.91
CA TYR A 81 7.85 -5.07 -0.39
C TYR A 81 7.89 -3.68 -0.99
N CYS A 82 6.90 -2.80 -0.74
CA CYS A 82 7.01 -1.38 -1.09
C CYS A 82 8.19 -0.70 -0.38
N VAL A 83 8.37 -0.96 0.92
CA VAL A 83 9.51 -0.45 1.70
C VAL A 83 10.84 -0.95 1.13
N LEU A 84 10.94 -2.25 0.86
CA LEU A 84 12.15 -2.84 0.31
C LEU A 84 12.48 -2.32 -1.10
N MET A 85 11.46 -2.13 -1.94
CA MET A 85 11.59 -1.52 -3.26
C MET A 85 12.11 -0.08 -3.16
N ALA A 86 11.55 0.72 -2.27
CA ALA A 86 11.97 2.09 -2.05
C ALA A 86 13.42 2.17 -1.57
N ASP A 87 13.83 1.33 -0.61
CA ASP A 87 15.21 1.26 -0.13
C ASP A 87 16.20 0.89 -1.24
N VAL A 88 15.86 -0.09 -2.08
CA VAL A 88 16.74 -0.53 -3.18
C VAL A 88 16.82 0.51 -4.30
N CYS A 89 15.73 1.25 -4.56
CA CYS A 89 15.68 2.27 -5.60
C CYS A 89 16.08 3.68 -5.13
N GLY A 90 16.33 3.87 -3.83
CA GLY A 90 16.64 5.18 -3.26
C GLY A 90 15.46 6.16 -3.33
N LEU A 91 14.24 5.67 -3.12
CA LEU A 91 13.02 6.47 -3.16
C LEU A 91 12.54 6.84 -1.76
N ASP A 92 12.07 8.07 -1.59
CA ASP A 92 11.31 8.47 -0.42
C ASP A 92 9.82 8.13 -0.63
N LEU A 93 9.29 7.28 0.24
CA LEU A 93 7.93 6.79 0.12
C LEU A 93 6.87 7.90 0.31
N ASP A 94 7.13 8.88 1.17
CA ASP A 94 6.20 9.99 1.43
C ASP A 94 6.20 10.96 0.23
N GLU A 95 7.38 11.27 -0.31
CA GLU A 95 7.52 12.12 -1.50
C GLU A 95 6.79 11.53 -2.71
N ILE A 96 7.02 10.24 -3.04
CA ILE A 96 6.41 9.63 -4.22
C ILE A 96 4.89 9.51 -4.10
N LEU A 97 4.37 9.31 -2.89
CA LEU A 97 2.92 9.21 -2.69
C LEU A 97 2.25 10.59 -2.79
N ASN A 98 2.82 11.62 -2.15
CA ASN A 98 2.28 12.99 -2.23
C ASN A 98 2.29 13.49 -3.68
N ALA A 99 3.40 13.30 -4.41
CA ALA A 99 3.47 13.66 -5.83
C ALA A 99 2.41 12.91 -6.66
N LYS A 100 2.13 11.65 -6.33
CA LYS A 100 1.09 10.86 -7.01
C LYS A 100 -0.32 11.36 -6.70
N VAL A 101 -0.59 11.76 -5.45
CA VAL A 101 -1.87 12.35 -5.04
C VAL A 101 -2.11 13.67 -5.76
N ASP A 102 -1.12 14.56 -5.85
CA ASP A 102 -1.23 15.83 -6.58
C ASP A 102 -1.56 15.60 -8.07
N GLN A 103 -0.87 14.66 -8.72
CA GLN A 103 -1.16 14.28 -10.09
C GLN A 103 -2.57 13.72 -10.27
N ASN A 104 -3.06 12.95 -9.29
CA ASN A 104 -4.41 12.40 -9.32
C ASN A 104 -5.45 13.49 -9.07
N ALA A 105 -5.22 14.43 -8.16
CA ALA A 105 -6.11 15.56 -7.91
C ALA A 105 -6.27 16.45 -9.16
N ALA A 106 -5.17 16.67 -9.90
CA ALA A 106 -5.22 17.39 -11.17
C ALA A 106 -6.03 16.64 -12.26
N LYS A 107 -6.00 15.29 -12.25
CA LYS A 107 -6.78 14.45 -13.18
C LYS A 107 -8.24 14.31 -12.78
N TYR A 108 -8.54 14.34 -11.48
CA TYR A 108 -9.87 14.12 -10.92
C TYR A 108 -10.28 15.32 -10.04
N PRO A 109 -10.60 16.49 -10.62
CA PRO A 109 -11.07 17.63 -9.85
C PRO A 109 -12.34 17.31 -9.07
N VAL A 110 -12.46 17.83 -7.85
CA VAL A 110 -13.55 17.48 -6.92
C VAL A 110 -14.92 17.76 -7.53
N GLU A 111 -15.08 18.91 -8.19
CA GLU A 111 -16.32 19.33 -8.82
C GLU A 111 -16.81 18.40 -9.94
N LYS A 112 -15.90 17.63 -10.54
CA LYS A 112 -16.24 16.68 -11.61
C LYS A 112 -16.30 15.23 -11.14
N ALA A 113 -15.41 14.84 -10.22
CA ALA A 113 -15.21 13.45 -9.82
C ALA A 113 -16.00 13.04 -8.57
N ARG A 114 -16.53 13.99 -7.80
CA ARG A 114 -17.22 13.68 -6.53
C ARG A 114 -18.41 12.74 -6.76
N GLY A 115 -18.36 11.56 -6.13
CA GLY A 115 -19.42 10.54 -6.24
C GLY A 115 -19.45 9.79 -7.57
N SER A 116 -18.45 9.99 -8.43
CA SER A 116 -18.34 9.33 -9.73
C SER A 116 -17.16 8.37 -9.76
N ALA A 117 -17.37 7.16 -10.27
CA ALA A 117 -16.31 6.20 -10.57
C ALA A 117 -15.82 6.30 -12.02
N ALA A 118 -16.32 7.27 -12.78
CA ALA A 118 -15.93 7.48 -14.17
C ALA A 118 -14.44 7.82 -14.25
N LYS A 119 -13.78 7.35 -15.31
CA LYS A 119 -12.38 7.72 -15.56
C LYS A 119 -12.29 9.21 -15.87
N TYR A 120 -11.15 9.82 -15.61
CA TYR A 120 -10.93 11.26 -15.88
C TYR A 120 -11.23 11.67 -17.34
N THR A 121 -11.11 10.73 -18.28
CA THR A 121 -11.46 10.89 -19.69
C THR A 121 -12.96 10.98 -19.98
N GLU A 122 -13.80 10.69 -18.99
CA GLU A 122 -15.26 10.62 -19.07
C GLU A 122 -15.94 11.64 -18.15
N LEU A 123 -15.15 12.47 -17.44
CA LEU A 123 -15.66 13.51 -16.53
C LEU A 123 -16.15 14.74 -17.33
N THR A 124 -17.45 14.98 -17.32
CA THR A 124 -18.08 16.18 -17.91
C THR A 124 -17.99 17.37 -16.95
#